data_AF-A0A0K8QAT4-F1
#
_entry.id   AF-A0A0K8QAT4-F1
#
_cell.length_a   1.000
_cell.length_b   1.000
_cell.length_c   1.000
_cell.angle_alpha   90.00
_cell.angle_beta   90.00
_cell.angle_gamma   90.00
#
_symmetry.space_group_name_H-M   'P 1'
#
loop_
_entity.id
_entity.type
_entity.pdbx_description
1 polymer ?
#
loop_
_entity_poly.entity_id
_entity_poly.type
_entity_poly.pdbx_seq_one_letter_code
_entity_poly.pdbx_strand_id
1 'polypeptide(L)'
;MARLAGVDIPREKRLEIALTYIYGVGKTRAHETLAATGISADVRVKDLTDAQLVELRDYIEGNYKVEGDLRREVAADIRRKVEIGSYEACVTARACPYADSVRRPTHVPQGSEAYRRRQEESRPLEIAADFPPINFL
;
A
#
# COMPACT_ATOMS: atom_id res chain seq x y z
N MET A 1 -23.38 13.15 2.89
CA MET A 1 -22.35 12.41 2.12
C MET A 1 -22.76 10.93 2.00
N ALA A 2 -22.47 10.08 2.98
CA ALA A 2 -21.69 10.36 4.20
C ALA A 2 -20.19 10.53 3.88
N ARG A 3 -19.54 11.46 4.60
CA ARG A 3 -18.10 11.70 4.51
C ARG A 3 -17.52 11.62 5.92
N LEU A 4 -16.68 10.61 6.16
CA LEU A 4 -16.12 10.24 7.45
C LEU A 4 -14.59 10.25 7.33
N ALA A 5 -13.90 10.85 8.31
CA ALA A 5 -12.43 11.00 8.30
C ALA A 5 -11.84 11.54 6.98
N GLY A 6 -12.57 12.43 6.29
CA GLY A 6 -12.17 13.01 5.00
C GLY A 6 -12.44 12.15 3.76
N VAL A 7 -12.84 10.88 3.92
CA VAL A 7 -13.16 9.92 2.83
C VAL A 7 -14.67 9.81 2.61
N ASP A 8 -15.08 9.68 1.35
CA ASP A 8 -16.47 9.47 0.98
C ASP A 8 -16.82 7.97 0.95
N ILE A 9 -17.85 7.59 1.70
CA ILE A 9 -18.20 6.18 1.92
C ILE A 9 -19.37 5.74 1.02
N PRO A 10 -19.29 4.57 0.37
CA PRO A 10 -20.37 4.06 -0.49
C PRO A 10 -21.66 3.76 0.30
N ARG A 11 -22.77 4.42 -0.06
CA ARG A 11 -24.05 4.40 0.68
C ARG A 11 -24.72 3.03 0.78
N GLU A 12 -24.48 2.14 -0.18
CA GLU A 12 -25.22 0.88 -0.32
C GLU A 12 -24.73 -0.25 0.59
N LYS A 13 -23.51 -0.09 1.14
CA LYS A 13 -22.83 -1.13 1.93
C LYS A 13 -23.26 -1.12 3.39
N ARG A 14 -23.11 -2.28 4.04
CA ARG A 14 -23.17 -2.44 5.51
C ARG A 14 -22.05 -1.66 6.19
N LEU A 15 -22.33 -1.13 7.37
CA LEU A 15 -21.39 -0.35 8.18
C LEU A 15 -20.01 -1.01 8.39
N GLU A 16 -19.96 -2.29 8.75
CA GLU A 16 -18.70 -3.04 8.95
C GLU A 16 -17.75 -2.88 7.76
N ILE A 17 -18.26 -3.16 6.55
CA ILE A 17 -17.46 -3.10 5.31
C ILE A 17 -17.23 -1.64 4.90
N ALA A 18 -18.21 -0.78 5.11
CA ALA A 18 -18.13 0.64 4.78
C ALA A 18 -17.00 1.36 5.53
N LEU A 19 -16.80 1.07 6.82
CA LEU A 19 -15.71 1.63 7.61
C LEU A 19 -14.32 1.18 7.12
N THR A 20 -14.19 -0.02 6.54
CA THR A 20 -12.91 -0.51 5.99
C THR A 20 -12.41 0.21 4.74
N TYR A 21 -13.18 1.16 4.19
CA TYR A 21 -12.71 2.08 3.15
C TYR A 21 -11.77 3.17 3.68
N ILE A 22 -11.75 3.41 5.00
CA ILE A 22 -10.84 4.38 5.63
C ILE A 22 -9.48 3.73 5.86
N TYR A 23 -8.40 4.30 5.31
CA TYR A 23 -7.06 3.80 5.54
C TYR A 23 -6.67 3.89 7.03
N GLY A 24 -6.31 2.73 7.60
CA GLY A 24 -6.07 2.56 9.03
C GLY A 24 -7.22 1.88 9.78
N VAL A 25 -8.40 1.70 9.16
CA VAL A 25 -9.53 0.98 9.76
C VAL A 25 -9.68 -0.40 9.09
N GLY A 26 -9.34 -1.45 9.82
CA GLY A 26 -9.61 -2.85 9.44
C GLY A 26 -10.91 -3.36 10.03
N LYS A 27 -11.30 -4.61 9.71
CA LYS A 27 -12.51 -5.24 10.25
C LYS A 27 -12.57 -5.21 11.78
N THR A 28 -11.48 -5.55 12.46
CA THR A 28 -11.39 -5.55 13.93
C THR A 28 -11.72 -4.17 14.51
N ARG A 29 -11.08 -3.12 13.99
CA ARG A 29 -11.34 -1.72 14.39
C ARG A 29 -12.75 -1.25 14.05
N ALA A 30 -13.32 -1.73 12.94
CA ALA A 30 -14.72 -1.46 12.60
C ALA A 30 -15.68 -2.08 13.62
N HIS A 31 -15.47 -3.33 14.03
CA HIS A 31 -16.27 -3.97 15.09
C HIS A 31 -16.07 -3.30 16.45
N GLU A 32 -14.85 -2.93 16.83
CA GLU A 32 -14.55 -2.17 18.06
C GLU A 32 -15.28 -0.82 18.08
N THR A 33 -15.25 -0.09 16.96
CA THR A 33 -15.95 1.20 16.78
C THR A 33 -17.47 1.07 16.88
N LEU A 34 -18.03 0.01 16.28
CA LEU A 34 -19.47 -0.26 16.32
C LEU A 34 -19.94 -0.75 17.70
N ALA A 35 -19.10 -1.53 18.40
CA ALA A 35 -19.37 -1.93 19.79
C ALA A 35 -19.33 -0.73 20.75
N ALA A 36 -18.41 0.22 20.54
CA ALA A 36 -18.29 1.41 21.36
C ALA A 36 -19.39 2.46 21.11
N THR A 37 -19.85 2.61 19.86
CA THR A 37 -20.97 3.51 19.51
C THR A 37 -22.35 2.85 19.67
N GLY A 38 -22.42 1.54 19.90
CA GLY A 38 -23.69 0.80 20.02
C GLY A 38 -24.50 0.68 18.71
N ILE A 39 -23.90 1.03 17.57
CA ILE A 39 -24.57 1.01 16.26
C ILE A 39 -24.50 -0.40 15.67
N SER A 40 -25.63 -0.92 15.19
CA SER A 40 -25.68 -2.26 14.59
C SER A 40 -24.93 -2.34 13.25
N ALA A 41 -24.06 -3.36 13.13
CA ALA A 41 -23.23 -3.63 11.95
C ALA A 41 -24.01 -4.05 10.68
N ASP A 42 -25.29 -4.38 10.81
CA ASP A 42 -26.19 -4.73 9.70
C ASP A 42 -26.80 -3.50 9.02
N VAL A 43 -26.79 -2.34 9.67
CA VAL A 43 -27.32 -1.10 9.12
C VAL A 43 -26.47 -0.65 7.91
N ARG A 44 -27.15 -0.17 6.86
CA ARG A 44 -26.51 0.38 5.67
C ARG A 44 -26.21 1.85 5.87
N VAL A 45 -25.16 2.34 5.21
CA VAL A 45 -24.72 3.75 5.31
C VAL A 45 -25.81 4.75 4.90
N LYS A 46 -26.73 4.36 4.02
CA LYS A 46 -27.92 5.18 3.65
C LYS A 46 -28.96 5.38 4.76
N ASP A 47 -29.00 4.50 5.76
CA ASP A 47 -30.01 4.47 6.83
C ASP A 47 -29.46 5.02 8.16
N LEU A 48 -28.24 5.58 8.15
CA LEU A 48 -27.61 6.27 9.27
C LEU A 48 -28.24 7.64 9.54
N THR A 49 -28.39 7.98 10.82
CA THR A 49 -28.74 9.34 11.25
C THR A 49 -27.50 10.24 11.32
N ASP A 50 -27.69 11.55 11.16
CA ASP A 50 -26.57 12.51 11.22
C ASP A 50 -25.88 12.54 12.60
N ALA A 51 -26.62 12.26 13.69
CA ALA A 51 -26.05 12.14 15.04
C ALA A 51 -25.05 10.97 15.13
N GLN A 52 -25.44 9.79 14.63
CA GLN A 52 -24.55 8.61 14.56
C GLN A 52 -23.31 8.85 13.68
N LEU A 53 -23.44 9.69 12.64
CA LEU A 53 -22.30 10.09 11.80
C LEU A 53 -21.32 11.02 12.53
N VAL A 54 -21.77 11.79 13.51
CA VAL A 54 -20.90 12.59 14.39
C VAL A 54 -20.24 11.70 15.43
N GLU A 55 -20.98 10.83 16.12
CA GLU A 55 -20.42 9.88 17.09
C GLU A 55 -19.33 8.98 16.47
N LEU A 56 -19.57 8.47 15.25
CA LEU A 56 -18.59 7.68 14.50
C LEU A 56 -17.35 8.52 14.11
N ARG A 57 -17.52 9.81 13.80
CA ARG A 57 -16.40 10.71 13.49
C ARG A 57 -15.53 10.90 14.72
N ASP A 58 -16.14 11.34 15.81
CA ASP A 58 -15.44 11.74 17.03
C ASP A 58 -14.71 10.54 17.65
N TYR A 59 -15.31 9.34 17.61
CA TYR A 59 -14.66 8.10 18.03
C TYR A 59 -13.47 7.73 17.14
N ILE A 60 -13.56 7.89 15.82
CA ILE A 60 -12.47 7.55 14.89
C ILE A 60 -11.31 8.55 15.02
N GLU A 61 -11.60 9.85 15.04
CA GLU A 61 -10.60 10.92 15.14
C GLU A 61 -9.92 10.94 16.52
N GLY A 62 -10.63 10.56 17.60
CA GLY A 62 -10.06 10.47 18.94
C GLY A 62 -9.19 9.23 19.21
N ASN A 63 -9.55 8.06 18.65
CA ASN A 63 -8.89 6.79 19.00
C ASN A 63 -7.88 6.29 17.95
N TYR A 64 -7.98 6.71 16.68
CA TYR A 64 -7.17 6.15 15.60
C TYR A 64 -6.47 7.21 14.75
N LYS A 65 -5.17 7.03 14.53
CA LYS A 65 -4.48 7.70 13.41
C LYS A 65 -4.98 7.11 12.10
N VAL A 66 -5.66 7.93 11.29
CA VAL A 66 -6.27 7.53 10.01
C VAL A 66 -5.74 8.35 8.84
N GLU A 67 -5.85 7.78 7.64
CA GLU A 67 -5.48 8.40 6.35
C GLU A 67 -4.15 9.18 6.35
N GLY A 68 -4.22 10.52 6.32
CA GLY A 68 -3.09 11.38 6.03
C GLY A 68 -1.93 11.23 7.02
N ASP A 69 -2.24 11.10 8.31
CA ASP A 69 -1.21 11.05 9.35
C ASP A 69 -0.57 9.67 9.44
N LEU A 70 -1.35 8.60 9.30
CA LEU A 70 -0.82 7.24 9.20
C LEU A 70 0.07 7.07 7.95
N ARG A 71 -0.31 7.68 6.82
CA ARG A 71 0.52 7.69 5.59
C ARG A 71 1.82 8.48 5.77
N ARG A 72 1.79 9.61 6.47
CA ARG A 72 2.97 10.42 6.79
C ARG A 72 3.94 9.68 7.72
N GLU A 73 3.41 9.04 8.76
CA GLU A 73 4.19 8.25 9.73
C GLU A 73 4.91 7.08 9.03
N VAL A 74 4.18 6.26 8.27
CA VAL A 74 4.77 5.16 7.49
C VAL A 74 5.80 5.66 6.47
N ALA A 75 5.56 6.80 5.81
CA ALA A 75 6.53 7.39 4.88
C ALA A 75 7.80 7.91 5.60
N ALA A 76 7.68 8.44 6.81
CA ALA A 76 8.81 8.86 7.63
C ALA A 76 9.62 7.64 8.12
N ASP A 77 8.97 6.57 8.57
CA ASP A 77 9.62 5.33 8.96
C ASP A 77 10.38 4.68 7.80
N ILE A 78 9.82 4.68 6.60
CA ILE A 78 10.51 4.19 5.39
C ILE A 78 11.76 5.04 5.12
N ARG A 79 11.67 6.38 5.15
CA ARG A 79 12.83 7.27 4.95
C ARG A 79 13.92 7.01 6.00
N ARG A 80 13.55 6.91 7.27
CA ARG A 80 14.46 6.58 8.37
C ARG A 80 15.16 5.23 8.15
N LYS A 81 14.44 4.19 7.70
CA LYS A 81 15.05 2.88 7.37
C LYS A 81 16.04 2.97 6.20
N VAL A 82 15.79 3.84 5.21
CA VAL A 82 16.70 4.13 4.08
C VAL A 82 17.95 4.86 4.57
N GLU A 83 17.81 5.90 5.40
CA GLU A 83 18.93 6.66 5.99
C GLU A 83 19.85 5.77 6.84
N ILE A 84 19.27 4.80 7.56
CA ILE A 84 20.02 3.81 8.36
C ILE A 84 20.68 2.72 7.47
N GLY A 85 20.20 2.51 6.24
CA GLY A 85 20.72 1.47 5.35
C GLY A 85 20.36 0.03 5.74
N SER A 86 19.21 -0.18 6.39
CA SER A 86 18.75 -1.52 6.80
C SER A 86 18.45 -2.43 5.60
N TYR A 87 18.65 -3.75 5.75
CA TYR A 87 18.37 -4.74 4.68
C TYR A 87 16.94 -4.65 4.13
N GLU A 88 15.95 -4.35 4.99
CA GLU A 88 14.56 -4.11 4.57
C GLU A 88 14.45 -2.93 3.59
N ALA A 89 15.18 -1.84 3.87
CA ALA A 89 15.22 -0.67 3.00
C ALA A 89 15.92 -0.96 1.67
N CYS A 90 16.90 -1.86 1.64
CA CYS A 90 17.58 -2.27 0.41
C CYS A 90 16.65 -2.97 -0.61
N VAL A 91 15.48 -3.48 -0.19
CA VAL A 91 14.47 -4.06 -1.09
C VAL A 91 13.54 -2.97 -1.66
N THR A 92 13.26 -1.93 -0.87
CA THR A 92 12.39 -0.79 -1.27
C THR A 92 13.15 0.28 -2.05
N ALA A 93 14.40 0.55 -1.68
CA ALA A 93 15.28 1.55 -2.28
C ALA A 93 16.37 0.87 -3.13
N ARG A 94 16.51 1.31 -4.40
CA ARG A 94 17.33 0.68 -5.43
C ARG A 94 18.85 0.66 -5.17
N ALA A 95 19.34 1.48 -4.24
CA ALA A 95 20.76 1.66 -3.99
C ALA A 95 21.05 1.58 -2.49
N CYS A 96 21.57 0.44 -2.06
CA CYS A 96 22.04 0.19 -0.70
C CYS A 96 23.56 -0.08 -0.77
N PRO A 97 24.41 0.59 0.02
CA PRO A 97 25.87 0.43 -0.09
C PRO A 97 26.39 -0.96 0.32
N TYR A 98 25.55 -1.82 0.89
CA TYR A 98 25.91 -3.16 1.38
C TYR A 98 25.49 -4.31 0.44
N ALA A 99 25.06 -3.99 -0.80
CA ALA A 99 24.42 -4.94 -1.71
C ALA A 99 25.28 -6.13 -2.17
N ASP A 100 26.61 -6.05 -2.08
CA ASP A 100 27.53 -7.08 -2.62
C ASP A 100 27.75 -8.29 -1.70
N SER A 101 27.40 -8.20 -0.41
CA SER A 101 27.71 -9.26 0.57
C SER A 101 26.50 -10.09 1.04
N VAL A 102 25.27 -9.61 0.84
CA VAL A 102 24.06 -10.26 1.33
C VAL A 102 23.33 -10.99 0.20
N ARG A 103 22.96 -12.24 0.44
CA ARG A 103 22.22 -13.10 -0.50
C ARG A 103 21.02 -12.35 -1.09
N ARG A 104 21.06 -12.09 -2.41
CA ARG A 104 20.04 -11.30 -3.13
C ARG A 104 18.63 -11.79 -2.77
N PRO A 105 17.65 -10.90 -2.54
CA PRO A 105 16.31 -11.30 -2.11
C PRO A 105 15.68 -12.25 -3.14
N THR A 106 15.09 -13.34 -2.63
CA THR A 106 14.45 -14.38 -3.46
C THR A 106 13.22 -13.87 -4.20
N HIS A 107 12.52 -12.88 -3.64
CA HIS A 107 11.41 -12.19 -4.27
C HIS A 107 11.84 -10.80 -4.74
N VAL A 108 11.76 -10.56 -6.05
CA VAL A 108 11.93 -9.23 -6.66
C VAL A 108 10.54 -8.70 -7.00
N PRO A 109 10.06 -7.62 -6.38
CA PRO A 109 8.72 -7.10 -6.66
C PRO A 109 8.58 -6.67 -8.12
N GLN A 110 7.45 -7.01 -8.73
CA GLN A 110 7.14 -6.68 -10.13
C GLN A 110 7.19 -5.16 -10.35
N GLY A 111 7.74 -4.72 -11.47
CA GLY A 111 7.89 -3.30 -11.83
C GLY A 111 9.14 -2.59 -11.27
N SER A 112 9.85 -3.20 -10.31
CA SER A 112 11.17 -2.74 -9.87
C SER A 112 12.20 -2.71 -11.01
N GLU A 113 13.27 -1.95 -10.87
CA GLU A 113 14.31 -1.91 -11.92
C GLU A 113 15.13 -3.19 -11.98
N ALA A 114 15.26 -3.91 -10.87
CA ALA A 114 15.82 -5.26 -10.86
C ALA A 114 14.96 -6.26 -11.64
N TYR A 115 13.63 -6.08 -11.65
CA TYR A 115 12.72 -6.85 -12.51
C TYR A 115 12.88 -6.46 -13.99
N ARG A 116 12.97 -5.16 -14.30
CA ARG A 116 13.18 -4.65 -15.67
C ARG A 116 14.53 -5.06 -16.25
N ARG A 117 15.64 -4.90 -15.53
CA ARG A 117 16.95 -5.39 -15.97
C ARG A 117 16.95 -6.89 -16.19
N ARG A 118 16.31 -7.69 -15.33
CA ARG A 118 16.18 -9.14 -15.56
C ARG A 118 15.37 -9.46 -16.82
N GLN A 119 14.35 -8.67 -17.16
CA GLN A 119 13.60 -8.79 -18.42
C GLN A 119 14.45 -8.36 -19.64
N GLU A 120 15.24 -7.30 -19.51
CA GLU A 120 16.13 -6.78 -20.56
C GLU A 120 17.32 -7.74 -20.82
N GLU A 121 17.96 -8.27 -19.78
CA GLU A 121 19.03 -9.28 -19.83
C GLU A 121 18.52 -10.65 -20.33
N SER A 122 17.22 -10.93 -20.19
CA SER A 122 16.60 -12.17 -20.70
C SER A 122 16.10 -12.05 -22.15
N ARG A 123 16.24 -10.88 -22.79
CA ARG A 123 16.02 -10.78 -24.24
C ARG A 123 17.15 -11.54 -24.94
N PRO A 124 16.86 -12.56 -25.77
CA PRO A 124 17.89 -13.13 -26.61
C PRO A 124 18.46 -12.00 -27.47
N LEU A 125 19.79 -11.92 -27.54
CA LEU A 125 20.45 -11.01 -28.46
C LEU A 125 20.02 -11.42 -29.87
N GLU A 126 19.16 -10.62 -30.50
CA GLU A 126 19.07 -10.59 -31.96
C GLU A 126 20.41 -10.07 -32.46
N ILE A 127 21.35 -11.01 -32.63
CA ILE A 127 22.64 -10.76 -33.26
C ILE A 127 22.30 -10.32 -34.68
N ALA A 128 22.46 -9.01 -34.91
CA ALA A 128 22.18 -8.39 -36.18
C ALA A 128 22.92 -9.10 -37.32
N ALA A 129 22.23 -9.22 -38.45
CA ALA A 129 22.79 -9.78 -39.66
C ALA A 129 23.87 -8.84 -40.22
N ASP A 130 25.13 -9.08 -39.86
CA ASP A 130 26.32 -8.46 -40.46
C ASP A 130 27.51 -9.44 -40.42
N PHE A 131 27.39 -10.55 -41.15
CA PHE A 131 28.53 -11.40 -41.52
C PHE A 131 28.68 -11.37 -43.05
N PRO A 132 29.70 -10.69 -43.61
CA PRO A 132 29.94 -10.70 -45.04
C PRO A 132 30.38 -12.11 -45.50
N PRO A 133 29.95 -12.59 -46.68
CA PRO A 133 30.32 -13.91 -47.16
C PRO A 133 31.81 -14.00 -47.47
N ILE A 134 32.48 -15.00 -46.91
CA ILE A 134 33.86 -15.34 -47.23
C ILE A 134 33.86 -16.07 -48.57
N ASN A 135 34.27 -15.39 -49.65
CA ASN A 135 34.53 -16.04 -50.93
C ASN A 135 35.75 -16.96 -50.79
N PHE A 136 35.51 -18.27 -50.87
CA PHE A 136 36.53 -19.25 -51.21
C PHE A 136 36.50 -19.50 -52.72
N LEU A 137 37.59 -19.09 -53.40
CA LEU A 137 38.08 -19.48 -54.74
C LEU A 137 37.03 -19.77 -55.83
#